data_AF-S4S3L0-F1
#
_entry.id   AF-S4S3L0-F1
#
_cell.length_a   1.000
_cell.length_b   1.000
_cell.length_c   1.000
_cell.angle_alpha   90.00
_cell.angle_beta   90.00
_cell.angle_gamma   90.00
#
_symmetry.space_group_name_H-M   'P 1'
#
loop_
_entity.id
_entity.type
_entity.pdbx_description
1 polymer ?
#
loop_
_entity_poly.entity_id
_entity_poly.type
_entity_poly.pdbx_seq_one_letter_code
_entity_poly.pdbx_strand_id
1 'polypeptide(L)' 'IEILALPEEEADNPLGPYTGAGTISGVTGGVMEAAVRSAFFLVTKKELGDVNFKSARGLEGAKEAEVDFQNGTKIRI' A
#
# COMPACT_ATOMS: atom_id res chain seq x y z
N ILE A 1 -28.57 7.42 14.91
CA ILE A 1 -27.80 6.17 15.03
C ILE A 1 -26.56 6.48 15.85
N GLU A 2 -26.37 5.81 16.97
CA GLU A 2 -25.16 5.96 17.79
C GLU A 2 -24.12 4.96 17.28
N ILE A 3 -23.17 5.46 16.47
CA ILE A 3 -22.24 4.60 15.72
C ILE A 3 -21.41 3.69 16.63
N LEU A 4 -21.03 4.18 17.82
CA LEU A 4 -20.19 3.44 18.77
C LEU A 4 -20.91 2.30 19.51
N ALA A 5 -22.24 2.29 19.49
CA ALA A 5 -23.06 1.28 20.16
C ALA A 5 -23.50 0.15 19.22
N LEU A 6 -23.14 0.21 17.94
CA LEU A 6 -23.47 -0.81 16.96
C LEU A 6 -22.52 -2.00 17.06
N PRO A 7 -23.00 -3.23 16.82
CA PRO A 7 -22.13 -4.38 16.63
C PRO A 7 -21.29 -4.23 15.35
N GLU A 8 -20.10 -4.81 15.32
CA GLU A 8 -19.31 -4.94 14.10
C GLU A 8 -19.98 -5.93 13.14
N GLU A 9 -19.95 -5.61 11.85
CA GLU A 9 -20.45 -6.47 10.77
C GLU A 9 -19.45 -6.48 9.61
N GLU A 10 -19.32 -7.63 8.94
CA GLU A 10 -18.45 -7.76 7.78
C GLU A 10 -19.14 -7.29 6.50
N ALA A 11 -18.35 -6.84 5.53
CA ALA A 11 -18.87 -6.52 4.20
C ALA A 11 -19.24 -7.79 3.42
N ASP A 12 -20.17 -7.65 2.48
CA ASP A 12 -20.66 -8.78 1.67
C ASP A 12 -19.58 -9.38 0.75
N ASN A 13 -19.59 -10.71 0.63
CA ASN A 13 -18.77 -11.47 -0.31
C ASN A 13 -19.46 -11.55 -1.69
N PRO A 14 -18.73 -11.49 -2.83
CA PRO A 14 -17.27 -11.59 -2.98
C PRO A 14 -16.49 -10.29 -3.08
N LEU A 15 -17.16 -9.14 -3.02
CA LEU A 15 -16.51 -7.84 -3.27
C LEU A 15 -16.04 -7.12 -2.01
N GLY A 16 -16.38 -7.62 -0.82
CA GLY A 16 -15.96 -7.09 0.47
C GLY A 16 -14.49 -7.32 0.86
N PRO A 17 -13.85 -8.46 0.53
CA PRO A 17 -12.45 -8.68 0.89
C PRO A 17 -11.51 -7.65 0.25
N TYR A 18 -10.59 -7.09 1.05
CA TYR A 18 -9.55 -6.17 0.61
C TYR A 18 -8.20 -6.55 1.21
N THR A 19 -7.11 -6.06 0.60
CA THR A 19 -5.75 -6.29 1.09
C THR A 19 -5.25 -5.06 1.86
N GLY A 20 -4.20 -5.23 2.67
CA GLY A 20 -3.56 -4.11 3.36
C GLY A 20 -2.98 -3.03 2.42
N ALA A 21 -2.76 -3.35 1.14
CA ALA A 21 -2.42 -2.35 0.11
C ALA A 21 -3.65 -1.51 -0.28
N GLY A 22 -4.83 -2.12 -0.39
CA GLY A 22 -6.09 -1.40 -0.60
C GLY A 22 -6.42 -0.47 0.56
N THR A 23 -6.25 -0.95 1.80
CA THR A 23 -6.55 -0.20 3.04
C THR A 23 -5.82 1.15 3.12
N ILE A 24 -4.58 1.23 2.65
CA ILE A 24 -3.77 2.46 2.77
C ILE A 24 -4.00 3.47 1.63
N SER A 25 -4.79 3.15 0.61
CA SER A 25 -4.98 4.03 -0.57
C SER A 25 -5.54 5.42 -0.23
N GLY A 26 -6.24 5.57 0.91
CA GLY A 26 -6.84 6.84 1.34
C GLY A 26 -5.88 7.87 1.95
N VAL A 27 -4.61 7.51 2.19
CA VAL A 27 -3.60 8.45 2.71
C VAL A 27 -2.61 8.88 1.63
N THR A 28 -2.02 10.07 1.79
CA THR A 28 -0.95 10.55 0.89
C THR A 28 0.23 9.58 0.86
N GLY A 29 0.63 9.18 -0.34
CA GLY A 29 1.62 8.13 -0.58
C GLY A 29 1.09 6.69 -0.55
N GLY A 30 -0.14 6.46 -0.09
CA GLY A 30 -0.72 5.14 0.05
C GLY A 30 -0.92 4.40 -1.27
N VAL A 31 -1.39 5.11 -2.31
CA VAL A 31 -1.51 4.55 -3.67
C VAL A 31 -0.15 4.18 -4.25
N MET A 32 0.86 5.04 -4.07
CA MET A 32 2.23 4.77 -4.54
C MET A 32 2.83 3.56 -3.81
N GLU A 33 2.69 3.51 -2.49
CA GLU A 33 3.14 2.38 -1.66
C GLU A 33 2.45 1.06 -2.08
N ALA A 34 1.13 1.08 -2.33
CA ALA A 34 0.39 -0.07 -2.83
C ALA A 34 0.91 -0.53 -4.20
N ALA A 35 1.13 0.40 -5.13
CA ALA A 35 1.62 0.10 -6.48
C ALA A 35 3.02 -0.53 -6.46
N VAL A 36 3.95 0.02 -5.66
CA VAL A 36 5.33 -0.49 -5.55
C VAL A 36 5.36 -1.90 -4.96
N ARG A 37 4.54 -2.19 -3.93
CA ARG A 37 4.43 -3.54 -3.35
C ARG A 37 4.10 -4.58 -4.41
N SER A 38 3.10 -4.31 -5.26
CA SER A 38 2.72 -5.20 -6.35
C SER A 38 3.78 -5.25 -7.46
N ALA A 39 4.33 -4.09 -7.85
CA ALA A 39 5.34 -4.00 -8.89
C ALA A 39 6.60 -4.82 -8.54
N PHE A 40 7.05 -4.79 -7.29
CA PHE A 40 8.21 -5.57 -6.84
C PHE A 40 8.03 -7.06 -7.11
N PHE A 41 6.91 -7.65 -6.69
CA PHE A 41 6.64 -9.06 -6.95
C PHE A 41 6.50 -9.36 -8.45
N LEU A 42 5.79 -8.50 -9.19
CA LEU A 42 5.56 -8.71 -10.61
C LEU A 42 6.86 -8.73 -11.42
N VAL A 43 7.83 -7.89 -11.06
CA VAL A 43 9.12 -7.75 -11.74
C VAL A 43 10.14 -8.80 -11.26
N THR A 44 10.25 -9.01 -9.94
CA THR A 44 11.29 -9.85 -9.35
C THR A 44 10.89 -11.32 -9.19
N LYS A 45 9.58 -11.60 -9.21
CA LYS A 45 8.97 -12.88 -8.82
C LYS A 45 9.34 -13.32 -7.39
N LYS A 46 9.77 -12.38 -6.54
CA LYS A 46 10.10 -12.60 -5.14
C LYS A 46 9.14 -11.84 -4.26
N GLU A 47 8.81 -12.43 -3.11
CA GLU A 47 8.06 -11.74 -2.06
C GLU A 47 8.92 -10.65 -1.43
N LEU A 48 8.30 -9.50 -1.18
CA LEU A 48 8.96 -8.38 -0.52
C LEU A 48 8.94 -8.62 0.99
N GLY A 49 10.12 -8.67 1.64
CA GLY A 49 10.22 -8.95 3.07
C GLY A 49 9.61 -7.85 3.95
N ASP A 50 9.94 -6.58 3.65
CA ASP A 50 9.32 -5.42 4.30
C ASP A 50 8.50 -4.62 3.28
N VAL A 51 7.20 -4.59 3.47
CA VAL A 51 6.25 -3.89 2.60
C VAL A 51 6.09 -2.41 2.98
N ASN A 52 6.77 -1.92 4.02
CA ASN A 52 6.59 -0.56 4.51
C ASN A 52 7.48 0.45 3.78
N PHE A 53 6.88 1.26 2.91
CA PHE A 53 7.55 2.36 2.23
C PHE A 53 7.31 3.68 2.96
N LYS A 54 7.90 3.81 4.16
CA LYS A 54 7.66 4.96 5.06
C LYS A 54 8.00 6.32 4.43
N SER A 55 8.98 6.37 3.54
CA SER A 55 9.38 7.58 2.80
C SER A 55 8.28 8.14 1.89
N ALA A 56 7.32 7.31 1.45
CA ALA A 56 6.18 7.76 0.67
C ALA A 56 5.09 8.41 1.55
N ARG A 57 5.10 8.18 2.86
CA ARG A 57 4.06 8.64 3.80
C ARG A 57 4.35 10.07 4.30
N GLY A 58 3.37 10.69 4.96
CA GLY A 58 3.51 12.03 5.57
C GLY A 58 2.94 13.17 4.71
N LEU A 59 2.85 14.36 5.28
CA LEU A 59 2.06 15.49 4.75
C LEU A 59 2.89 16.53 3.99
N GLU A 60 4.16 16.23 3.70
CA GLU A 60 5.00 17.10 2.89
C GLU A 60 4.42 17.26 1.47
N GLY A 61 4.49 18.48 0.93
CA GLY A 61 3.84 18.85 -0.33
C GLY A 61 4.38 18.10 -1.56
N ALA A 62 5.66 17.73 -1.55
CA ALA A 62 6.27 16.84 -2.52
C ALA A 62 7.23 15.88 -1.78
N LYS A 63 7.22 14.61 -2.17
CA LYS A 63 8.05 13.56 -1.59
C LYS A 63 8.68 12.77 -2.72
N GLU A 64 9.92 12.34 -2.52
CA GLU A 64 10.62 11.48 -3.45
C GLU A 64 11.39 10.39 -2.68
N ALA A 65 11.43 9.19 -3.23
CA ALA A 65 12.23 8.07 -2.75
C ALA A 65 12.73 7.21 -3.92
N GLU A 66 13.75 6.39 -3.67
CA GLU A 66 14.23 5.38 -4.61
C GLU A 66 13.97 4.00 -4.02
N VAL A 67 13.42 3.10 -4.84
CA VAL A 67 13.17 1.71 -4.49
C VAL A 67 14.00 0.81 -5.40
N ASP A 68 14.86 0.00 -4.79
CA ASP A 68 15.68 -0.98 -5.49
C ASP A 68 14.95 -2.32 -5.58
N PHE A 69 14.77 -2.82 -6.81
CA PHE A 69 14.11 -4.09 -7.08
C PHE A 69 15.08 -5.29 -7.02
N GLN A 70 16.32 -5.08 -6.56
CA GLN A 70 17.35 -6.11 -6.36
C GLN A 70 17.71 -6.90 -7.62
N ASN A 71 17.38 -6.35 -8.78
CA ASN A 71 17.68 -6.91 -10.11
C ASN A 71 18.37 -5.87 -11.01
N GLY A 72 18.89 -4.78 -10.42
CA GLY A 72 19.47 -3.64 -11.13
C GLY A 72 18.45 -2.59 -11.60
N THR A 73 17.14 -2.84 -11.43
CA THR A 73 16.10 -1.84 -11.70
C THR A 73 15.86 -1.00 -10.44
N LYS A 74 15.97 0.32 -10.60
CA LYS A 74 15.65 1.30 -9.56
C LYS A 74 14.48 2.14 -10.01
N ILE A 75 13.46 2.26 -9.16
CA ILE A 75 12.29 3.09 -9.43
C ILE A 75 12.35 4.30 -8.49
N ARG A 76 12.23 5.49 -9.08
CA ARG A 76 12.05 6.72 -8.34
C ARG A 76 10.55 6.98 -8.19
N ILE A 77 10.12 7.17 -6.95
CA ILE A 77 8.72 7.38 -6.55
C ILE A 77 8.58 8.67 -5.77
#